data_AF-A0A3M7KLG2-F1
#
_entry.id   AF-A0A3M7KLG2-F1
#
_cell.length_a   1.000
_cell.length_b   1.000
_cell.length_c   1.000
_cell.angle_alpha   90.00
_cell.angle_beta   90.00
_cell.angle_gamma   90.00
#
_symmetry.space_group_name_H-M   'P 1'
#
loop_
_entity.id
_entity.type
_entity.pdbx_description
1 polymer ?
#
loop_
_entity_poly.entity_id
_entity_poly.type
_entity_poly.pdbx_seq_one_letter_code
_entity_poly.pdbx_strand_id
1 'polypeptide(L)'
;MKKSIIIFMMMFTIITYSQKKKNGTVYIDHPAITVVEVMQQAMIASDADKVATYLADDFKSFNGVNTNPNNKGRNREDFLKRVSTFKDFVNYASLKRTNGAYPDALEYKDDEDGLWVQTWDSFKGVHAVTGVKLDGPVHRLFRLNDDNKIVSMITYSSTTNGEIGRSFSTRTNGTIYKNHDNINTARKVIRAFENSDFDKAYSFFTDDARFSNSETPRGEALTLTEYKESIKKIRETSDVESFDMNGYPDYLNYEFRNAKVVQSWWTIRLIRKSDGKKFELPILYIHDFNDDGKITRSSAYYSSKVLED
;
A
#
# COMPACT_ATOMS: atom_id res chain seq x y z
N MET A 1 60.48 46.70 23.93
CA MET A 1 59.39 47.66 23.63
C MET A 1 58.52 47.11 22.51
N LYS A 2 57.22 47.03 22.82
CA LYS A 2 56.08 47.36 21.94
C LYS A 2 55.74 46.43 20.76
N LYS A 3 54.58 45.76 20.94
CA LYS A 3 53.39 45.81 20.09
C LYS A 3 53.61 45.58 18.59
N SER A 4 53.20 44.41 18.09
CA SER A 4 52.65 44.12 16.75
C SER A 4 52.70 42.61 16.56
N ILE A 5 51.68 41.82 16.23
CA ILE A 5 50.36 42.06 15.67
C ILE A 5 49.49 40.91 16.19
N ILE A 6 48.51 41.29 17.01
CA ILE A 6 47.30 40.52 17.28
C ILE A 6 46.50 40.55 15.96
N ILE A 7 45.92 39.41 15.58
CA ILE A 7 44.94 39.21 14.49
C ILE A 7 45.56 39.05 13.07
N PHE A 8 45.95 37.83 12.74
CA PHE A 8 45.87 37.31 11.36
C PHE A 8 44.97 36.07 11.30
N MET A 9 43.88 36.09 12.06
CA MET A 9 42.86 35.03 11.99
C MET A 9 41.46 35.60 12.21
N MET A 10 41.18 36.77 11.63
CA MET A 10 39.82 37.03 11.17
C MET A 10 39.62 36.17 9.93
N MET A 11 39.32 34.89 10.15
CA MET A 11 38.36 34.18 9.32
C MET A 11 37.09 35.04 9.36
N PHE A 12 37.02 36.02 8.46
CA PHE A 12 35.75 36.56 8.01
C PHE A 12 35.03 35.38 7.34
N THR A 13 34.37 34.58 8.17
CA THR A 13 33.19 33.84 7.76
C THR A 13 32.18 34.92 7.38
N ILE A 14 32.30 35.43 6.16
CA ILE A 14 31.18 36.05 5.47
C ILE A 14 30.21 34.89 5.30
N ILE A 15 29.38 34.68 6.32
CA ILE A 15 28.12 33.97 6.16
C ILE A 15 27.36 34.87 5.20
N THR A 16 27.52 34.62 3.90
CA THR A 16 26.63 35.14 2.88
C THR A 16 25.28 34.52 3.20
N TYR A 17 24.51 35.19 4.05
CA TYR A 17 23.07 35.01 4.04
C TYR A 17 22.66 35.37 2.62
N SER A 18 22.46 34.35 1.78
CA SER A 18 21.86 34.50 0.47
C SER A 18 20.66 35.43 0.65
N GLN A 19 20.68 36.59 -0.01
CA GLN A 19 19.63 37.59 0.14
C GLN A 19 18.31 36.92 -0.21
N LYS A 20 17.45 36.72 0.80
CA LYS A 20 16.11 36.18 0.59
C LYS A 20 15.33 37.18 -0.27
N LYS A 21 15.21 36.90 -1.57
CA LYS A 21 14.39 37.71 -2.47
C LYS A 21 12.92 37.28 -2.30
N LYS A 22 12.10 38.14 -1.69
CA LYS A 22 10.64 37.94 -1.61
C LYS A 22 10.08 37.88 -3.03
N ASN A 23 9.38 36.79 -3.38
CA ASN A 23 8.82 36.56 -4.72
C ASN A 23 7.28 36.67 -4.79
N GLY A 24 6.64 37.22 -3.76
CA GLY A 24 5.18 37.30 -3.72
C GLY A 24 4.63 37.32 -2.30
N THR A 25 3.32 37.17 -2.19
CA THR A 25 2.59 37.01 -0.93
C THR A 25 1.83 35.68 -0.95
N VAL A 26 1.78 35.00 0.19
CA VAL A 26 1.05 33.75 0.39
C VAL A 26 -0.04 33.99 1.42
N TYR A 27 -1.26 33.57 1.11
CA TYR A 27 -2.44 33.72 1.96
C TYR A 27 -3.02 32.36 2.30
N ILE A 28 -3.20 32.12 3.61
CA ILE A 28 -3.89 30.93 4.13
C ILE A 28 -5.43 31.06 4.07
N ASP A 29 -5.92 32.31 4.05
CA ASP A 29 -7.33 32.66 3.91
C ASP A 29 -7.49 33.60 2.71
N HIS A 30 -8.20 33.14 1.67
CA HIS A 30 -8.45 33.90 0.45
C HIS A 30 -9.73 33.42 -0.24
N PRO A 31 -10.59 34.29 -0.82
CA PRO A 31 -11.81 33.87 -1.52
C PRO A 31 -11.58 32.81 -2.60
N ALA A 32 -10.48 32.91 -3.34
CA ALA A 32 -10.10 31.93 -4.37
C ALA A 32 -9.87 30.52 -3.82
N ILE A 33 -9.44 30.36 -2.56
CA ILE A 33 -9.34 29.05 -1.91
C ILE A 33 -10.73 28.41 -1.83
N THR A 34 -11.74 29.19 -1.40
CA THR A 34 -13.12 28.69 -1.30
C THR A 34 -13.66 28.31 -2.69
N VAL A 35 -13.36 29.11 -3.71
CA VAL A 35 -13.75 28.82 -5.11
C VAL A 35 -13.20 27.46 -5.56
N VAL A 36 -11.89 27.21 -5.41
CA VAL A 36 -11.30 25.95 -5.88
C VAL A 36 -11.77 24.76 -5.05
N GLU A 37 -12.02 24.92 -3.76
CA GLU A 37 -12.51 23.83 -2.91
C GLU A 37 -13.94 23.43 -3.26
N VAL A 38 -14.84 24.39 -3.45
CA VAL A 38 -16.22 24.12 -3.86
C VAL A 38 -16.24 23.49 -5.25
N MET A 39 -15.41 23.98 -6.18
CA MET A 39 -15.27 23.40 -7.51
C MET A 39 -14.80 21.94 -7.43
N GLN A 40 -13.78 21.65 -6.63
CA GLN A 40 -13.29 20.28 -6.44
C GLN A 40 -14.35 19.36 -5.84
N GLN A 41 -15.14 19.82 -4.87
CA GLN A 41 -16.26 19.03 -4.33
C GLN A 41 -17.33 18.76 -5.40
N ALA A 42 -17.62 19.74 -6.25
CA ALA A 42 -18.52 19.55 -7.40
C ALA A 42 -17.96 18.53 -8.40
N MET A 43 -16.64 18.52 -8.66
CA MET A 43 -16.01 17.50 -9.48
C MET A 43 -16.23 16.09 -8.91
N ILE A 44 -16.05 15.92 -7.59
CA ILE A 44 -16.26 14.63 -6.91
C ILE A 44 -17.73 14.19 -6.97
N ALA A 45 -18.65 15.15 -6.90
CA ALA A 45 -20.08 14.91 -7.05
C ALA A 45 -20.53 14.65 -8.51
N SER A 46 -19.60 14.71 -9.48
CA SER A 46 -19.91 14.65 -10.92
C SER A 46 -20.87 15.75 -11.40
N ASP A 47 -20.88 16.89 -10.72
CA ASP A 47 -21.73 18.04 -11.02
C ASP A 47 -21.02 18.97 -12.02
N ALA A 48 -21.07 18.58 -13.29
CA ALA A 48 -20.39 19.30 -14.37
C ALA A 48 -20.95 20.71 -14.56
N ASP A 49 -22.25 20.92 -14.37
CA ASP A 49 -22.88 22.23 -14.51
C ASP A 49 -22.36 23.20 -13.45
N LYS A 50 -22.26 22.75 -12.19
CA LYS A 50 -21.67 23.56 -11.12
C LYS A 50 -20.18 23.80 -11.36
N VAL A 51 -19.42 22.79 -11.79
CA VAL A 51 -17.99 22.98 -12.14
C VAL A 51 -17.83 24.04 -13.23
N ALA A 52 -18.67 24.00 -14.27
CA ALA A 52 -18.62 24.92 -15.40
C ALA A 52 -18.74 26.39 -14.97
N THR A 53 -19.47 26.69 -13.89
CA THR A 53 -19.59 28.06 -13.36
C THR A 53 -18.30 28.65 -12.82
N TYR A 54 -17.30 27.81 -12.47
CA TYR A 54 -16.02 28.26 -11.92
C TYR A 54 -14.90 28.37 -12.97
N LEU A 55 -15.09 27.81 -14.16
CA LEU A 55 -14.06 27.77 -15.20
C LEU A 55 -14.19 28.97 -16.14
N ALA A 56 -13.05 29.52 -16.56
CA ALA A 56 -12.98 30.48 -17.66
C ALA A 56 -13.29 29.78 -18.99
N ASP A 57 -13.66 30.56 -20.01
CA ASP A 57 -14.00 30.02 -21.34
C ASP A 57 -12.81 29.35 -22.02
N ASP A 58 -11.61 29.87 -21.81
CA ASP A 58 -10.35 29.37 -22.37
C ASP A 58 -9.65 28.31 -21.49
N PHE A 59 -10.34 27.79 -20.46
CA PHE A 59 -9.78 26.88 -19.47
C PHE A 59 -9.00 25.68 -20.06
N LYS A 60 -7.89 25.36 -19.39
CA LYS A 60 -7.08 24.15 -19.66
C LYS A 60 -6.78 23.35 -18.39
N SER A 61 -6.86 22.02 -18.50
CA SER A 61 -6.38 21.11 -17.45
C SER A 61 -5.18 20.26 -17.91
N PHE A 62 -4.25 20.03 -16.99
CA PHE A 62 -2.99 19.36 -17.24
C PHE A 62 -2.74 18.23 -16.22
N ASN A 63 -2.10 17.16 -16.70
CA ASN A 63 -1.49 16.16 -15.84
C ASN A 63 -0.05 16.59 -15.55
N GLY A 64 0.25 16.89 -14.29
CA GLY A 64 1.54 17.41 -13.84
C GLY A 64 2.71 16.42 -13.97
N VAL A 65 2.43 15.14 -14.25
CA VAL A 65 3.46 14.11 -14.53
C VAL A 65 3.47 13.68 -16.00
N ASN A 66 2.82 14.42 -16.89
CA ASN A 66 2.88 14.14 -18.33
C ASN A 66 4.26 14.55 -18.89
N THR A 67 4.90 13.65 -19.63
CA THR A 67 6.23 13.85 -20.23
C THR A 67 6.19 14.29 -21.70
N ASN A 68 5.01 14.40 -22.32
CA ASN A 68 4.88 14.86 -23.70
C ASN A 68 5.15 16.37 -23.80
N PRO A 69 6.24 16.81 -24.47
CA PRO A 69 6.61 18.22 -24.57
C PRO A 69 5.60 19.06 -25.38
N ASN A 70 4.77 18.42 -26.21
CA ASN A 70 3.77 19.07 -27.05
C ASN A 70 2.36 19.05 -26.43
N ASN A 71 2.22 18.67 -25.16
CA ASN A 71 0.92 18.59 -24.50
C ASN A 71 0.25 19.98 -24.42
N LYS A 72 -0.92 20.12 -25.06
CA LYS A 72 -1.72 21.36 -25.05
C LYS A 72 -2.74 21.43 -23.91
N GLY A 73 -2.79 20.42 -23.06
CA GLY A 73 -3.80 20.30 -22.01
C GLY A 73 -5.17 19.93 -22.57
N ARG A 74 -6.06 19.50 -21.68
CA ARG A 74 -7.46 19.21 -21.99
C ARG A 74 -8.27 20.49 -21.93
N ASN A 75 -9.07 20.76 -22.95
CA ASN A 75 -9.96 21.92 -23.02
C ASN A 75 -11.13 21.81 -22.02
N ARG A 76 -11.89 22.90 -21.88
CA ARG A 76 -13.06 23.02 -21.01
C ARG A 76 -14.13 21.97 -21.28
N GLU A 77 -14.53 21.78 -22.53
CA GLU A 77 -15.60 20.84 -22.92
C GLU A 77 -15.24 19.39 -22.54
N ASP A 78 -14.06 18.93 -22.94
CA ASP A 78 -13.57 17.58 -22.62
C ASP A 78 -13.40 17.38 -21.11
N PHE A 79 -13.01 18.42 -20.38
CA PHE A 79 -12.90 18.36 -18.94
C PHE A 79 -14.26 18.19 -18.28
N LEU A 80 -15.26 18.97 -18.68
CA LEU A 80 -16.62 18.88 -18.15
C LEU A 80 -17.27 17.53 -18.49
N LYS A 81 -17.06 17.01 -19.69
CA LYS A 81 -17.50 15.65 -20.08
C LYS A 81 -16.90 14.56 -19.18
N ARG A 82 -15.64 14.72 -18.76
CA ARG A 82 -15.00 13.81 -17.80
C ARG A 82 -15.60 13.96 -16.40
N VAL A 83 -15.94 15.18 -15.98
CA VAL A 83 -16.63 15.41 -14.70
C VAL A 83 -18.00 14.74 -14.70
N SER A 84 -18.81 14.94 -15.75
CA SER A 84 -20.17 14.39 -15.81
C SER A 84 -20.22 12.86 -15.77
N THR A 85 -19.15 12.21 -16.23
CA THR A 85 -19.03 10.74 -16.27
C THR A 85 -18.22 10.17 -15.12
N PHE A 86 -17.71 11.01 -14.21
CA PHE A 86 -16.77 10.58 -13.16
C PHE A 86 -17.35 9.48 -12.26
N LYS A 87 -18.62 9.62 -11.84
CA LYS A 87 -19.36 8.62 -11.05
C LYS A 87 -19.47 7.25 -11.72
N ASP A 88 -19.41 7.19 -13.06
CA ASP A 88 -19.51 5.93 -13.79
C ASP A 88 -18.20 5.13 -13.68
N PHE A 89 -17.08 5.79 -13.35
CA PHE A 89 -15.76 5.19 -13.23
C PHE A 89 -15.29 5.02 -11.79
N VAL A 90 -15.83 5.80 -10.84
CA VAL A 90 -15.37 5.79 -9.45
C VAL A 90 -16.53 5.73 -8.47
N ASN A 91 -16.59 4.62 -7.73
CA ASN A 91 -17.47 4.43 -6.59
C ASN A 91 -16.85 5.01 -5.32
N TYR A 92 -17.71 5.49 -4.41
CA TYR A 92 -17.31 5.96 -3.06
C TYR A 92 -16.24 7.07 -3.10
N ALA A 93 -16.29 7.92 -4.13
CA ALA A 93 -15.34 9.00 -4.29
C ALA A 93 -15.41 9.98 -3.11
N SER A 94 -14.25 10.34 -2.57
CA SER A 94 -14.14 11.38 -1.56
C SER A 94 -12.81 12.12 -1.71
N LEU A 95 -12.85 13.41 -1.40
CA LEU A 95 -11.69 14.28 -1.42
C LEU A 95 -11.70 15.10 -0.13
N LYS A 96 -10.64 14.97 0.66
CA LYS A 96 -10.46 15.70 1.92
C LYS A 96 -9.09 16.32 1.93
N ARG A 97 -8.92 17.46 2.61
CA ARG A 97 -7.59 18.01 2.87
C ARG A 97 -6.69 16.95 3.51
N THR A 98 -5.42 16.92 3.11
CA THR A 98 -4.42 16.12 3.80
C THR A 98 -4.23 16.65 5.21
N ASN A 99 -4.11 15.77 6.20
CA ASN A 99 -3.97 16.21 7.59
C ASN A 99 -2.73 17.10 7.76
N GLY A 100 -2.92 18.28 8.37
CA GLY A 100 -1.86 19.28 8.56
C GLY A 100 -1.50 20.10 7.30
N ALA A 101 -2.17 19.88 6.17
CA ALA A 101 -2.01 20.69 4.97
C ALA A 101 -3.11 21.75 4.86
N TYR A 102 -2.72 22.92 4.36
CA TYR A 102 -3.61 24.05 4.11
C TYR A 102 -3.52 24.43 2.64
N PRO A 103 -4.63 24.72 1.96
CA PRO A 103 -4.56 25.35 0.66
C PRO A 103 -3.95 26.75 0.79
N ASP A 104 -3.11 27.13 -0.16
CA ASP A 104 -2.44 28.43 -0.18
C ASP A 104 -2.82 29.19 -1.45
N ALA A 105 -3.19 30.47 -1.30
CA ALA A 105 -3.27 31.40 -2.41
C ALA A 105 -1.95 32.17 -2.55
N LEU A 106 -1.45 32.33 -3.78
CA LEU A 106 -0.17 32.95 -4.08
C LEU A 106 -0.34 34.05 -5.11
N GLU A 107 0.19 35.22 -4.78
CA GLU A 107 0.32 36.37 -5.67
C GLU A 107 1.81 36.61 -5.91
N TYR A 108 2.27 36.44 -7.15
CA TYR A 108 3.66 36.71 -7.52
C TYR A 108 3.87 38.20 -7.80
N LYS A 109 5.08 38.72 -7.53
CA LYS A 109 5.37 40.16 -7.69
C LYS A 109 5.31 40.68 -9.12
N ASP A 110 5.68 39.85 -10.09
CA ASP A 110 5.83 40.22 -11.50
C ASP A 110 4.75 39.53 -12.37
N ASP A 111 3.64 39.09 -11.77
CA ASP A 111 2.48 38.47 -12.42
C ASP A 111 1.21 39.11 -11.84
N GLU A 112 0.94 40.36 -12.24
CA GLU A 112 -0.19 41.16 -11.74
C GLU A 112 -1.55 40.48 -11.98
N ASP A 113 -1.63 39.62 -12.99
CA ASP A 113 -2.83 38.87 -13.39
C ASP A 113 -2.81 37.39 -12.91
N GLY A 114 -1.86 37.03 -12.03
CA GLY A 114 -1.49 35.66 -11.73
C GLY A 114 -1.80 35.21 -10.31
N LEU A 115 -3.09 35.08 -9.97
CA LEU A 115 -3.49 34.44 -8.72
C LEU A 115 -3.40 32.92 -8.86
N TRP A 116 -2.58 32.29 -8.03
CA TRP A 116 -2.49 30.83 -7.95
C TRP A 116 -3.09 30.31 -6.66
N VAL A 117 -3.76 29.17 -6.71
CA VAL A 117 -4.15 28.41 -5.51
C VAL A 117 -3.58 27.01 -5.59
N GLN A 118 -2.96 26.56 -4.50
CA GLN A 118 -2.44 25.21 -4.36
C GLN A 118 -3.25 24.44 -3.33
N THR A 119 -3.59 23.19 -3.62
CA THR A 119 -4.28 22.31 -2.66
C THR A 119 -3.50 21.01 -2.47
N TRP A 120 -3.63 20.44 -1.27
CA TRP A 120 -3.06 19.15 -0.89
C TRP A 120 -4.16 18.29 -0.28
N ASP A 121 -4.65 17.35 -1.07
CA ASP A 121 -5.83 16.56 -0.75
C ASP A 121 -5.49 15.07 -0.70
N SER A 122 -6.25 14.32 0.08
CA SER A 122 -6.31 12.86 0.04
C SER A 122 -7.57 12.47 -0.73
N PHE A 123 -7.36 11.80 -1.85
CA PHE A 123 -8.43 11.24 -2.66
C PHE A 123 -8.62 9.76 -2.32
N LYS A 124 -9.89 9.35 -2.18
CA LYS A 124 -10.27 7.95 -2.02
C LYS A 124 -11.41 7.60 -2.96
N GLY A 125 -11.43 6.36 -3.43
CA GLY A 125 -12.49 5.79 -4.24
C GLY A 125 -12.19 4.35 -4.64
N VAL A 126 -13.06 3.78 -5.45
CA VAL A 126 -12.91 2.43 -6.00
C VAL A 126 -13.23 2.48 -7.48
N HIS A 127 -12.34 1.97 -8.32
CA HIS A 127 -12.62 1.90 -9.75
C HIS A 127 -13.81 0.98 -10.01
N ALA A 128 -14.86 1.52 -10.65
CA ALA A 128 -16.18 0.90 -10.69
C ALA A 128 -16.19 -0.49 -11.34
N VAL A 129 -15.33 -0.71 -12.34
CA VAL A 129 -15.28 -1.97 -13.09
C VAL A 129 -14.36 -3.01 -12.45
N THR A 130 -13.17 -2.59 -12.00
CA THR A 130 -12.12 -3.55 -11.58
C THR A 130 -12.04 -3.72 -10.06
N GLY A 131 -12.72 -2.89 -9.28
CA GLY A 131 -12.63 -2.90 -7.82
C GLY A 131 -11.28 -2.40 -7.27
N VAL A 132 -10.35 -1.96 -8.14
CA VAL A 132 -9.05 -1.43 -7.72
C VAL A 132 -9.27 -0.20 -6.85
N LYS A 133 -8.71 -0.24 -5.64
CA LYS A 133 -8.74 0.86 -4.68
C LYS A 133 -7.96 2.05 -5.21
N LEU A 134 -8.59 3.21 -5.23
CA LEU A 134 -7.97 4.51 -5.50
C LEU A 134 -7.77 5.17 -4.14
N ASP A 135 -6.53 5.29 -3.67
CA ASP A 135 -6.22 5.90 -2.37
C ASP A 135 -4.84 6.53 -2.45
N GLY A 136 -4.78 7.86 -2.33
CA GLY A 136 -3.51 8.55 -2.42
C GLY A 136 -3.60 10.07 -2.34
N PRO A 137 -2.44 10.73 -2.22
CA PRO A 137 -2.35 12.17 -2.25
C PRO A 137 -2.62 12.71 -3.65
N VAL A 138 -3.30 13.84 -3.70
CA VAL A 138 -3.55 14.64 -4.90
C VAL A 138 -3.16 16.07 -4.59
N HIS A 139 -2.23 16.61 -5.37
CA HIS A 139 -1.84 18.00 -5.31
C HIS A 139 -2.33 18.70 -6.57
N ARG A 140 -2.96 19.87 -6.42
CA ARG A 140 -3.45 20.66 -7.56
C ARG A 140 -2.98 22.10 -7.49
N LEU A 141 -2.60 22.62 -8.64
CA LEU A 141 -2.35 24.04 -8.87
C LEU A 141 -3.50 24.58 -9.72
N PHE A 142 -4.10 25.69 -9.28
CA PHE A 142 -5.13 26.42 -10.00
C PHE A 142 -4.62 27.81 -10.30
N ARG A 143 -4.76 28.28 -11.54
CA ARG A 143 -4.57 29.69 -11.88
C ARG A 143 -5.95 30.31 -12.09
N LEU A 144 -6.18 31.46 -11.48
CA LEU A 144 -7.40 32.24 -11.62
C LEU A 144 -7.11 33.56 -12.34
N ASN A 145 -8.11 34.07 -13.06
CA ASN A 145 -8.11 35.44 -13.58
C ASN A 145 -8.79 36.41 -12.59
N ASP A 146 -8.85 37.68 -12.94
CA ASP A 146 -9.44 38.75 -12.11
C ASP A 146 -10.94 38.56 -11.82
N ASP A 147 -11.65 37.83 -12.68
CA ASP A 147 -13.05 37.44 -12.47
C ASP A 147 -13.21 36.25 -11.50
N ASN A 148 -12.12 35.83 -10.85
CA ASN A 148 -12.03 34.62 -10.03
C ASN A 148 -12.45 33.34 -10.79
N LYS A 149 -12.29 33.32 -12.11
CA LYS A 149 -12.49 32.12 -12.94
C LYS A 149 -11.18 31.36 -13.07
N ILE A 150 -11.26 30.04 -12.96
CA ILE A 150 -10.11 29.15 -13.10
C ILE A 150 -9.78 29.05 -14.60
N VAL A 151 -8.60 29.53 -14.98
CA VAL A 151 -8.06 29.45 -16.35
C VAL A 151 -7.19 28.20 -16.55
N SER A 152 -6.55 27.71 -15.47
CA SER A 152 -5.71 26.52 -15.55
C SER A 152 -5.82 25.65 -14.30
N MET A 153 -5.81 24.33 -14.49
CA MET A 153 -5.68 23.35 -13.42
C MET A 153 -4.59 22.33 -13.74
N ILE A 154 -3.59 22.17 -12.87
CA ILE A 154 -2.54 21.15 -12.98
C ILE A 154 -2.73 20.15 -11.85
N THR A 155 -2.91 18.87 -12.17
CA THR A 155 -3.09 17.81 -11.16
C THR A 155 -1.86 16.91 -11.10
N TYR A 156 -1.30 16.75 -9.90
CA TYR A 156 -0.26 15.79 -9.54
C TYR A 156 -0.87 14.73 -8.63
N SER A 157 -0.82 13.46 -9.05
CA SER A 157 -1.32 12.34 -8.25
C SER A 157 -0.52 11.09 -8.60
N SER A 158 -0.21 10.25 -7.61
CA SER A 158 0.32 8.91 -7.90
C SER A 158 -0.79 8.07 -8.54
N THR A 159 -0.48 7.43 -9.67
CA THR A 159 -1.50 6.76 -10.48
C THR A 159 -1.66 5.30 -10.05
N THR A 160 -2.86 4.96 -9.57
CA THR A 160 -3.38 3.58 -9.51
C THR A 160 -3.80 3.06 -10.89
N ASN A 161 -3.62 3.85 -11.95
CA ASN A 161 -3.98 3.52 -13.33
C ASN A 161 -3.27 2.26 -13.85
N GLY A 162 -2.07 1.96 -13.35
CA GLY A 162 -1.32 0.76 -13.76
C GLY A 162 -2.05 -0.53 -13.41
N GLU A 163 -2.54 -0.65 -12.17
CA GLU A 163 -3.30 -1.81 -11.73
C GLU A 163 -4.66 -1.89 -12.40
N ILE A 164 -5.38 -0.75 -12.52
CA ILE A 164 -6.64 -0.69 -13.26
C ILE A 164 -6.46 -1.24 -14.68
N GLY A 165 -5.43 -0.80 -15.41
CA GLY A 165 -5.15 -1.27 -16.76
C GLY A 165 -4.84 -2.77 -16.82
N ARG A 166 -4.04 -3.29 -15.88
CA ARG A 166 -3.70 -4.72 -15.81
C ARG A 166 -4.93 -5.59 -15.55
N SER A 167 -5.90 -5.11 -14.77
CA SER A 167 -7.12 -5.85 -14.42
C SER A 167 -8.08 -6.08 -15.60
N PHE A 168 -7.88 -5.41 -16.74
CA PHE A 168 -8.67 -5.66 -17.95
C PHE A 168 -8.14 -6.82 -18.81
N SER A 169 -7.06 -7.48 -18.37
CA SER A 169 -6.46 -8.60 -19.08
C SER A 169 -6.42 -9.85 -18.21
N THR A 170 -6.74 -11.00 -18.79
CA THR A 170 -6.48 -12.30 -18.15
C THR A 170 -4.99 -12.61 -18.27
N ARG A 171 -4.35 -12.98 -17.16
CA ARG A 171 -2.93 -13.38 -17.11
C ARG A 171 -2.75 -14.54 -16.13
N THR A 172 -1.82 -15.43 -16.44
CA THR A 172 -1.35 -16.45 -15.50
C THR A 172 -0.37 -15.84 -14.50
N ASN A 173 -0.15 -16.54 -13.39
CA ASN A 173 0.91 -16.23 -12.43
C ASN A 173 1.57 -17.53 -11.99
N GLY A 174 2.08 -18.29 -12.96
CA GLY A 174 2.69 -19.59 -12.74
C GLY A 174 1.74 -20.78 -12.84
N THR A 175 2.18 -21.91 -12.29
CA THR A 175 1.56 -23.23 -12.46
C THR A 175 1.18 -23.82 -11.11
N ILE A 176 -0.02 -24.42 -11.05
CA ILE A 176 -0.51 -25.14 -9.88
C ILE A 176 -0.40 -26.64 -10.13
N TYR A 177 0.19 -27.37 -9.19
CA TYR A 177 0.35 -28.82 -9.24
C TYR A 177 -0.43 -29.48 -8.10
N LYS A 178 -1.17 -30.55 -8.43
CA LYS A 178 -1.83 -31.44 -7.45
C LYS A 178 -0.96 -32.62 -6.97
N ASN A 179 0.15 -32.89 -7.68
CA ASN A 179 1.14 -33.90 -7.35
C ASN A 179 2.53 -33.34 -7.64
N HIS A 180 3.38 -33.24 -6.61
CA HIS A 180 4.75 -32.71 -6.69
C HIS A 180 5.56 -33.15 -5.46
N ASP A 181 6.88 -33.20 -5.55
CA ASP A 181 7.73 -33.63 -4.43
C ASP A 181 7.64 -32.69 -3.23
N ASN A 182 7.50 -31.38 -3.45
CA ASN A 182 7.25 -30.43 -2.35
C ASN A 182 5.93 -30.72 -1.61
N ILE A 183 4.89 -31.22 -2.30
CA ILE A 183 3.66 -31.68 -1.64
C ILE A 183 3.96 -32.91 -0.77
N ASN A 184 4.76 -33.83 -1.29
CA ASN A 184 5.19 -35.00 -0.51
C ASN A 184 6.00 -34.58 0.72
N THR A 185 6.89 -33.60 0.61
CA THR A 185 7.63 -33.03 1.74
C THR A 185 6.70 -32.40 2.78
N ALA A 186 5.73 -31.57 2.37
CA ALA A 186 4.76 -30.99 3.31
C ALA A 186 3.97 -32.08 4.06
N ARG A 187 3.51 -33.13 3.36
CA ARG A 187 2.85 -34.28 4.00
C ARG A 187 3.78 -35.00 4.97
N LYS A 188 5.04 -35.25 4.59
CA LYS A 188 6.04 -35.92 5.45
C LYS A 188 6.31 -35.13 6.73
N VAL A 189 6.40 -33.81 6.66
CA VAL A 189 6.54 -32.93 7.84
C VAL A 189 5.38 -33.15 8.81
N ILE A 190 4.13 -33.05 8.31
CA ILE A 190 2.94 -33.21 9.15
C ILE A 190 2.86 -34.61 9.75
N ARG A 191 3.12 -35.66 8.97
CA ARG A 191 3.13 -37.05 9.46
C ARG A 191 4.24 -37.30 10.48
N ALA A 192 5.41 -36.69 10.32
CA ALA A 192 6.48 -36.79 11.30
C ALA A 192 6.08 -36.11 12.62
N PHE A 193 5.47 -34.91 12.57
CA PHE A 193 4.91 -34.26 13.77
C PHE A 193 3.81 -35.09 14.43
N GLU A 194 2.87 -35.64 13.66
CA GLU A 194 1.80 -36.53 14.15
C GLU A 194 2.39 -37.70 14.96
N ASN A 195 3.46 -38.32 14.45
CA ASN A 195 4.11 -39.48 15.06
C ASN A 195 5.22 -39.11 16.07
N SER A 196 5.33 -37.85 16.46
CA SER A 196 6.37 -37.35 17.37
C SER A 196 7.82 -37.62 16.92
N ASP A 197 8.03 -37.86 15.63
CA ASP A 197 9.35 -37.98 14.99
C ASP A 197 9.88 -36.58 14.65
N PHE A 198 10.20 -35.83 15.70
CA PHE A 198 10.54 -34.42 15.59
C PHE A 198 11.85 -34.19 14.82
N ASP A 199 12.85 -35.05 14.99
CA ASP A 199 14.11 -34.93 14.26
C ASP A 199 13.89 -35.03 12.75
N LYS A 200 13.07 -35.99 12.30
CA LYS A 200 12.66 -36.08 10.91
C LYS A 200 11.83 -34.89 10.48
N ALA A 201 10.86 -34.45 11.29
CA ALA A 201 10.04 -33.28 10.97
C ALA A 201 10.91 -32.04 10.71
N TYR A 202 11.85 -31.75 11.61
CA TYR A 202 12.74 -30.60 11.51
C TYR A 202 13.78 -30.75 10.39
N SER A 203 14.13 -31.97 9.99
CA SER A 203 15.09 -32.22 8.90
C SER A 203 14.63 -31.67 7.54
N PHE A 204 13.34 -31.41 7.34
CA PHE A 204 12.81 -30.87 6.08
C PHE A 204 12.96 -29.35 5.95
N PHE A 205 13.36 -28.66 7.02
CA PHE A 205 13.55 -27.22 7.04
C PHE A 205 15.02 -26.87 6.79
N THR A 206 15.29 -25.66 6.32
CA THR A 206 16.63 -25.07 6.38
C THR A 206 16.94 -24.62 7.82
N ASP A 207 18.23 -24.52 8.17
CA ASP A 207 18.64 -24.10 9.52
C ASP A 207 18.20 -22.66 9.85
N ASP A 208 18.10 -21.81 8.82
CA ASP A 208 17.67 -20.41 8.89
C ASP A 208 16.16 -20.22 8.66
N ALA A 209 15.39 -21.32 8.59
CA ALA A 209 13.97 -21.27 8.30
C ALA A 209 13.20 -20.38 9.29
N ARG A 210 12.18 -19.70 8.78
CA ARG A 210 11.36 -18.75 9.54
C ARG A 210 9.94 -19.24 9.74
N PHE A 211 9.46 -19.15 10.97
CA PHE A 211 8.15 -19.67 11.36
C PHE A 211 7.25 -18.53 11.85
N SER A 212 6.00 -18.52 11.43
CA SER A 212 5.01 -17.53 11.88
C SER A 212 3.63 -18.16 11.93
N ASN A 213 2.74 -17.59 12.72
CA ASN A 213 1.34 -17.96 12.74
C ASN A 213 0.42 -16.73 12.84
N SER A 214 -0.91 -16.94 12.82
CA SER A 214 -1.92 -15.88 12.94
C SER A 214 -1.79 -14.98 14.18
N GLU A 215 -1.04 -15.41 15.20
CA GLU A 215 -0.88 -14.72 16.47
C GLU A 215 0.54 -14.15 16.66
N THR A 216 1.43 -14.38 15.69
CA THR A 216 2.77 -13.80 15.67
C THR A 216 2.68 -12.30 15.36
N PRO A 217 3.36 -11.41 16.11
CA PRO A 217 3.37 -9.98 15.82
C PRO A 217 3.79 -9.66 14.39
N ARG A 218 3.22 -8.58 13.84
CA ARG A 218 3.43 -8.22 12.45
C ARG A 218 4.91 -7.90 12.19
N GLY A 219 5.50 -8.60 11.23
CA GLY A 219 6.91 -8.42 10.83
C GLY A 219 7.88 -9.31 11.61
N GLU A 220 7.39 -10.08 12.58
CA GLU A 220 8.20 -11.01 13.36
C GLU A 220 8.04 -12.45 12.86
N ALA A 221 9.02 -13.28 13.20
CA ALA A 221 9.02 -14.71 12.93
C ALA A 221 9.95 -15.41 13.93
N LEU A 222 9.58 -16.61 14.34
CA LEU A 222 10.44 -17.48 15.14
C LEU A 222 11.54 -18.08 14.25
N THR A 223 12.72 -18.24 14.85
CA THR A 223 13.78 -19.11 14.35
C THR A 223 13.40 -20.59 14.52
N LEU A 224 14.13 -21.50 13.86
CA LEU A 224 13.91 -22.94 14.04
C LEU A 224 14.04 -23.37 15.51
N THR A 225 14.99 -22.81 16.27
CA THR A 225 15.17 -23.11 17.69
C THR A 225 13.95 -22.68 18.52
N GLU A 226 13.48 -21.45 18.34
CA GLU A 226 12.30 -20.95 19.06
C GLU A 226 11.03 -21.70 18.67
N TYR A 227 10.92 -22.10 17.40
CA TYR A 227 9.83 -22.94 16.93
C TYR A 227 9.84 -24.33 17.61
N LYS A 228 11.00 -24.98 17.72
CA LYS A 228 11.15 -26.26 18.46
C LYS A 228 10.67 -26.13 19.91
N GLU A 229 11.06 -25.05 20.59
CA GLU A 229 10.60 -24.77 21.96
C GLU A 229 9.08 -24.51 22.01
N SER A 230 8.50 -23.82 21.03
CA SER A 230 7.06 -23.60 20.96
C SER A 230 6.28 -24.91 20.81
N ILE A 231 6.76 -25.84 19.96
CA ILE A 231 6.14 -27.15 19.78
C ILE A 231 6.26 -27.98 21.06
N LYS A 232 7.41 -27.92 21.76
CA LYS A 232 7.59 -28.59 23.04
C LYS A 232 6.55 -28.13 24.08
N LYS A 233 6.31 -26.83 24.21
CA LYS A 233 5.28 -26.28 25.12
C LYS A 233 3.86 -26.78 24.78
N ILE A 234 3.53 -26.91 23.49
CA ILE A 234 2.25 -27.50 23.08
C ILE A 234 2.17 -28.96 23.55
N ARG A 235 3.24 -29.74 23.38
CA ARG A 235 3.30 -31.15 23.80
C ARG A 235 3.29 -31.36 25.31
N GLU A 236 3.75 -30.37 26.09
CA GLU A 236 3.66 -30.40 27.55
C GLU A 236 2.21 -30.25 28.03
N THR A 237 1.36 -29.56 27.27
CA THR A 237 -0.03 -29.26 27.67
C THR A 237 -1.07 -30.13 26.97
N SER A 238 -0.75 -30.67 25.78
CA SER A 238 -1.68 -31.42 24.95
C SER A 238 -1.00 -32.60 24.25
N ASP A 239 -1.74 -33.71 24.12
CA ASP A 239 -1.40 -34.80 23.22
C ASP A 239 -2.02 -34.55 21.84
N VAL A 240 -1.34 -35.01 20.78
CA VAL A 240 -1.91 -35.00 19.42
C VAL A 240 -2.44 -36.39 19.13
N GLU A 241 -3.73 -36.46 18.80
CA GLU A 241 -4.41 -37.69 18.39
C GLU A 241 -4.22 -37.95 16.89
N SER A 242 -4.43 -36.92 16.05
CA SER A 242 -4.20 -37.03 14.61
C SER A 242 -4.02 -35.67 13.92
N PHE A 243 -3.51 -35.74 12.69
CA PHE A 243 -3.60 -34.68 11.69
C PHE A 243 -4.42 -35.18 10.50
N ASP A 244 -5.67 -34.72 10.40
CA ASP A 244 -6.58 -35.11 9.32
C ASP A 244 -6.43 -34.12 8.16
N MET A 245 -6.12 -34.62 6.97
CA MET A 245 -5.97 -33.79 5.77
C MET A 245 -7.35 -33.38 5.24
N ASN A 246 -7.57 -32.08 5.06
CA ASN A 246 -8.79 -31.54 4.48
C ASN A 246 -8.56 -31.27 2.98
N GLY A 247 -9.11 -32.15 2.12
CA GLY A 247 -8.89 -32.08 0.68
C GLY A 247 -7.49 -32.56 0.29
N TYR A 248 -6.76 -31.75 -0.48
CA TYR A 248 -5.38 -32.05 -0.87
C TYR A 248 -4.52 -30.77 -0.88
N PRO A 249 -3.20 -30.86 -0.63
CA PRO A 249 -2.32 -29.71 -0.77
C PRO A 249 -2.13 -29.32 -2.22
N ASP A 250 -2.03 -28.02 -2.47
CA ASP A 250 -1.65 -27.45 -3.77
C ASP A 250 -0.21 -26.93 -3.71
N TYR A 251 0.57 -27.24 -4.74
CA TYR A 251 1.87 -26.61 -4.97
C TYR A 251 1.74 -25.53 -6.04
N LEU A 252 2.00 -24.29 -5.64
CA LEU A 252 2.00 -23.10 -6.48
C LEU A 252 3.45 -22.75 -6.83
N ASN A 253 3.80 -22.88 -8.11
CA ASN A 253 5.06 -22.38 -8.65
C ASN A 253 4.80 -21.07 -9.39
N TYR A 254 5.08 -19.94 -8.76
CA TYR A 254 4.79 -18.61 -9.29
C TYR A 254 5.79 -18.16 -10.34
N GLU A 255 5.31 -17.45 -11.38
CA GLU A 255 6.18 -16.77 -12.36
C GLU A 255 7.06 -15.71 -11.69
N PHE A 256 6.47 -14.95 -10.76
CA PHE A 256 7.21 -13.93 -10.03
C PHE A 256 8.25 -14.58 -9.11
N ARG A 257 9.53 -14.33 -9.40
CA ARG A 257 10.69 -14.81 -8.65
C ARG A 257 10.79 -16.34 -8.52
N ASN A 258 10.08 -17.11 -9.37
CA ASN A 258 10.05 -18.57 -9.31
C ASN A 258 9.74 -19.10 -7.90
N ALA A 259 8.80 -18.43 -7.21
CA ALA A 259 8.47 -18.74 -5.82
C ALA A 259 7.73 -20.08 -5.73
N LYS A 260 8.14 -20.93 -4.78
CA LYS A 260 7.71 -22.31 -4.64
C LYS A 260 6.94 -22.46 -3.34
N VAL A 261 5.62 -22.58 -3.41
CA VAL A 261 4.76 -22.54 -2.23
C VAL A 261 3.85 -23.75 -2.19
N VAL A 262 3.79 -24.46 -1.05
CA VAL A 262 2.75 -25.47 -0.81
C VAL A 262 1.74 -24.92 0.19
N GLN A 263 0.47 -24.96 -0.17
CA GLN A 263 -0.65 -24.71 0.73
C GLN A 263 -1.29 -26.05 1.11
N SER A 264 -1.56 -26.25 2.40
CA SER A 264 -2.19 -27.47 2.89
C SER A 264 -3.11 -27.22 4.07
N TRP A 265 -4.29 -27.85 4.05
CA TRP A 265 -5.32 -27.72 5.08
C TRP A 265 -5.43 -28.98 5.91
N TRP A 266 -5.52 -28.81 7.22
CA TRP A 266 -5.59 -29.92 8.17
C TRP A 266 -6.55 -29.61 9.31
N THR A 267 -7.03 -30.67 9.96
CA THR A 267 -7.65 -30.59 11.29
C THR A 267 -6.75 -31.33 12.26
N ILE A 268 -6.19 -30.63 13.23
CA ILE A 268 -5.39 -31.24 14.31
C ILE A 268 -6.34 -31.65 15.43
N ARG A 269 -6.35 -32.93 15.77
CA ARG A 269 -7.09 -33.44 16.93
C ARG A 269 -6.17 -33.46 18.14
N LEU A 270 -6.53 -32.69 19.17
CA LEU A 270 -5.74 -32.52 20.38
C LEU A 270 -6.50 -33.01 21.60
N ILE A 271 -5.78 -33.52 22.59
CA ILE A 271 -6.31 -33.88 23.91
C ILE A 271 -5.52 -33.08 24.96
N ARG A 272 -6.18 -32.16 25.66
CA ARG A 272 -5.54 -31.38 26.73
C ARG A 272 -5.29 -32.27 27.94
N LYS A 273 -4.08 -32.22 28.48
CA LYS A 273 -3.63 -33.14 29.54
C LYS A 273 -4.24 -32.85 30.90
N SER A 274 -4.60 -31.60 31.19
CA SER A 274 -5.11 -31.20 32.50
C SER A 274 -6.48 -31.78 32.83
N ASP A 275 -7.33 -31.98 31.82
CA ASP A 275 -8.74 -32.37 31.98
C ASP A 275 -9.22 -33.43 30.96
N GLY A 276 -8.36 -33.86 30.04
CA GLY A 276 -8.70 -34.84 29.00
C GLY A 276 -9.61 -34.29 27.90
N LYS A 277 -9.83 -32.97 27.84
CA LYS A 277 -10.74 -32.37 26.87
C LYS A 277 -10.18 -32.48 25.45
N LYS A 278 -11.05 -32.85 24.51
CA LYS A 278 -10.72 -32.99 23.08
C LYS A 278 -11.02 -31.71 22.31
N PHE A 279 -10.12 -31.36 21.40
CA PHE A 279 -10.23 -30.20 20.52
C PHE A 279 -9.97 -30.59 19.07
N GLU A 280 -10.68 -29.94 18.16
CA GLU A 280 -10.42 -29.99 16.73
C GLU A 280 -9.95 -28.62 16.29
N LEU A 281 -8.68 -28.51 15.87
CA LEU A 281 -8.08 -27.24 15.44
C LEU A 281 -7.93 -27.23 13.90
N PRO A 282 -8.78 -26.49 13.17
CA PRO A 282 -8.58 -26.24 11.75
C PRO A 282 -7.34 -25.37 11.54
N ILE A 283 -6.48 -25.77 10.61
CA ILE A 283 -5.23 -25.07 10.31
C ILE A 283 -4.92 -25.09 8.82
N LEU A 284 -4.47 -23.93 8.30
CA LEU A 284 -3.84 -23.81 6.98
C LEU A 284 -2.34 -23.59 7.18
N TYR A 285 -1.52 -24.46 6.60
CA TYR A 285 -0.08 -24.26 6.48
C TYR A 285 0.29 -23.76 5.08
N ILE A 286 1.15 -22.74 5.04
CA ILE A 286 1.83 -22.26 3.84
C ILE A 286 3.33 -22.48 4.04
N HIS A 287 3.93 -23.31 3.18
CA HIS A 287 5.35 -23.62 3.19
C HIS A 287 6.03 -23.07 1.94
N ASP A 288 7.04 -22.21 2.12
CA ASP A 288 7.93 -21.75 1.05
C ASP A 288 9.14 -22.70 0.94
N PHE A 289 9.54 -23.01 -0.30
CA PHE A 289 10.63 -23.94 -0.60
C PHE A 289 11.78 -23.24 -1.31
N ASN A 290 13.01 -23.65 -1.01
CA ASN A 290 14.17 -23.36 -1.85
C ASN A 290 14.26 -24.32 -3.05
N ASP A 291 15.29 -24.16 -3.87
CA ASP A 291 15.52 -25.00 -5.05
C ASP A 291 15.90 -26.45 -4.70
N ASP A 292 16.39 -26.69 -3.48
CA ASP A 292 16.72 -28.03 -2.98
C ASP A 292 15.51 -28.79 -2.40
N GLY A 293 14.32 -28.19 -2.44
CA GLY A 293 13.10 -28.77 -1.86
C GLY A 293 13.07 -28.76 -0.32
N LYS A 294 13.90 -27.93 0.33
CA LYS A 294 13.84 -27.64 1.77
C LYS A 294 12.90 -26.47 2.03
N ILE A 295 12.21 -26.53 3.17
CA ILE A 295 11.29 -25.47 3.60
C ILE A 295 12.09 -24.33 4.23
N THR A 296 11.96 -23.14 3.67
CA THR A 296 12.61 -21.90 4.18
C THR A 296 11.66 -21.07 5.03
N ARG A 297 10.35 -21.25 4.87
CA ARG A 297 9.32 -20.56 5.67
C ARG A 297 8.13 -21.46 5.93
N SER A 298 7.59 -21.39 7.15
CA SER A 298 6.30 -21.97 7.50
C SER A 298 5.39 -20.92 8.11
N SER A 299 4.20 -20.77 7.53
CA SER A 299 3.16 -19.87 8.03
C SER A 299 1.92 -20.67 8.36
N ALA A 300 1.44 -20.58 9.60
CA ALA A 300 0.27 -21.30 10.09
C ALA A 300 -0.90 -20.35 10.34
N TYR A 301 -2.07 -20.63 9.76
CA TYR A 301 -3.29 -19.87 9.99
C TYR A 301 -4.29 -20.72 10.75
N TYR A 302 -4.56 -20.33 12.00
CA TYR A 302 -5.49 -20.98 12.92
C TYR A 302 -5.95 -19.96 13.98
N SER A 303 -6.89 -20.35 14.84
CA SER A 303 -7.28 -19.57 16.01
C SER A 303 -7.04 -20.37 17.28
N SER A 304 -6.16 -19.91 18.17
CA SER A 304 -5.91 -20.60 19.46
C SER A 304 -7.12 -20.58 20.40
N LYS A 305 -8.08 -19.68 20.18
CA LYS A 305 -9.33 -19.62 20.94
C LYS A 305 -10.09 -20.94 20.99
N VAL A 306 -9.93 -21.77 19.96
CA VAL A 306 -10.51 -23.11 19.91
C VAL A 306 -10.03 -24.00 21.08
N LEU A 307 -8.88 -23.70 21.67
CA LEU A 307 -8.26 -24.45 22.77
C LEU A 307 -8.62 -23.92 24.17
N GLU A 308 -9.33 -22.79 24.25
CA GLU A 308 -9.68 -22.13 25.52
C GLU A 308 -10.95 -22.70 26.17
N ASP A 309 -11.81 -23.37 25.40
CA ASP A 309 -13.05 -23.95 25.91
C ASP A 309 -12.77 -25.02 26.98
#